data_AF-A0A1N7KGT7-F1
#
_entry.id   AF-A0A1N7KGT7-F1
#
_cell.length_a   1.000
_cell.length_b   1.000
_cell.length_c   1.000
_cell.angle_alpha   90.00
_cell.angle_beta   90.00
_cell.angle_gamma   90.00
#
_symmetry.space_group_name_H-M   'P 1'
#
loop_
_entity.id
_entity.type
_entity.pdbx_description
1 polymer ?
#
loop_
_entity_poly.entity_id
_entity_poly.type
_entity_poly.pdbx_seq_one_letter_code
_entity_poly.pdbx_strand_id
1 'polypeptide(L)'
;MKRTLFFASLLILTSCISIAKTIYGIKDPKIETKESIQKYANSIDMNSQNILLVKDKNAYKPMLQEFQRSIPEAVLFDSNGNRVTYKSNSQDCNAGLFATIPKLTPNTKLEQQSGKNLNDFTENLVNLNNNKVENLPKADFYLFLNWAKFMGKLNKDHVRIWEELAKNNKDVNIAVYKVNMDFLDTWDLKDKNFKMITK
;
A
#
# COMPACT_ATOMS: atom_id res chain seq x y z
N MET A 1 -5.13 -31.91 42.80
CA MET A 1 -4.31 -31.06 41.90
C MET A 1 -4.81 -31.10 40.44
N LYS A 2 -6.10 -30.80 40.18
CA LYS A 2 -6.67 -30.73 38.81
C LYS A 2 -7.27 -29.36 38.46
N ARG A 3 -7.22 -28.39 39.37
CA ARG A 3 -7.84 -27.05 39.21
C ARG A 3 -6.85 -25.94 38.86
N THR A 4 -5.55 -26.18 38.97
CA THR A 4 -4.49 -25.20 38.64
C THR A 4 -4.03 -25.23 37.18
N LEU A 5 -4.44 -26.23 36.39
CA LEU A 5 -4.10 -26.29 34.95
C LEU A 5 -4.98 -25.39 34.06
N PHE A 6 -6.06 -24.82 34.61
CA PHE A 6 -7.04 -24.05 33.81
C PHE A 6 -6.68 -22.55 33.68
N PHE A 7 -5.81 -22.03 34.55
CA PHE A 7 -5.41 -20.61 34.51
C PHE A 7 -4.24 -20.34 33.54
N ALA A 8 -3.45 -21.35 33.18
CA ALA A 8 -2.35 -21.19 32.23
C ALA A 8 -2.78 -21.18 30.75
N SER A 9 -3.98 -21.71 30.42
CA SER A 9 -4.50 -21.66 29.04
C SER A 9 -5.24 -20.36 28.71
N LEU A 10 -5.64 -19.56 29.72
CA LEU A 10 -6.37 -18.30 29.51
C LEU A 10 -5.47 -17.13 29.04
N LEU A 11 -4.15 -17.22 29.23
CA LEU A 11 -3.20 -16.18 28.81
C LEU A 11 -2.74 -16.30 27.34
N ILE A 12 -3.19 -17.33 26.61
CA ILE A 12 -2.78 -17.60 25.22
C ILE A 12 -3.77 -17.01 24.20
N LEU A 13 -4.84 -16.33 24.65
CA LEU A 13 -5.87 -15.76 23.78
C LEU A 13 -5.75 -14.25 23.54
N THR A 14 -4.75 -13.57 24.12
CA THR A 14 -4.43 -12.20 23.67
C THR A 14 -3.76 -12.31 22.30
N SER A 15 -4.56 -12.08 21.25
CA SER A 15 -4.16 -12.26 19.85
C SER A 15 -2.78 -11.64 19.56
N CYS A 16 -1.88 -12.41 18.92
CA CYS A 16 -0.58 -11.93 18.43
C CYS A 16 -0.71 -10.64 17.60
N ILE A 17 -1.88 -10.41 17.01
CA ILE A 17 -2.27 -9.21 16.26
C ILE A 17 -2.18 -7.95 17.13
N SER A 18 -2.62 -7.98 18.39
CA SER A 18 -2.63 -6.79 19.25
C SER A 18 -1.20 -6.37 19.66
N ILE A 19 -0.35 -7.37 19.92
CA ILE A 19 1.08 -7.18 20.19
C ILE A 19 1.77 -6.67 18.92
N ALA A 20 1.53 -7.29 17.77
CA ALA A 20 2.09 -6.86 16.50
C ALA A 20 1.71 -5.41 16.16
N LYS A 21 0.42 -5.03 16.30
CA LYS A 21 -0.03 -3.64 16.13
C LYS A 21 0.75 -2.67 17.01
N THR A 22 1.01 -3.04 18.26
CA THR A 22 1.78 -2.21 19.20
C THR A 22 3.25 -2.08 18.78
N ILE A 23 3.90 -3.19 18.42
CA ILE A 23 5.31 -3.21 17.99
C ILE A 23 5.54 -2.37 16.72
N TYR A 24 4.64 -2.54 15.74
CA TYR A 24 4.66 -1.78 14.49
C TYR A 24 4.11 -0.37 14.64
N GLY A 25 3.55 0.00 15.79
CA GLY A 25 2.96 1.31 16.02
C GLY A 25 1.77 1.61 15.12
N ILE A 26 0.99 0.58 14.77
CA ILE A 26 -0.27 0.71 14.04
C ILE A 26 -1.27 1.44 14.95
N LYS A 27 -1.83 2.53 14.45
CA LYS A 27 -2.78 3.39 15.16
C LYS A 27 -4.15 3.33 14.49
N ASP A 28 -5.15 3.89 15.15
CA ASP A 28 -6.43 4.12 14.50
C ASP A 28 -6.27 5.17 13.38
N PRO A 29 -6.93 4.98 12.22
CA PRO A 29 -6.95 5.96 11.15
C PRO A 29 -7.48 7.31 11.64
N LYS A 30 -6.90 8.39 11.09
CA LYS A 30 -7.32 9.76 11.36
C LYS A 30 -7.56 10.47 10.03
N ILE A 31 -8.28 11.59 10.12
CA ILE A 31 -8.34 12.54 9.02
C ILE A 31 -6.99 13.26 8.96
N GLU A 32 -6.39 13.30 7.78
CA GLU A 32 -5.08 13.84 7.50
C GLU A 32 -5.17 14.95 6.45
N THR A 33 -4.21 15.87 6.47
CA THR A 33 -4.04 16.88 5.43
C THR A 33 -2.91 16.46 4.50
N LYS A 34 -2.79 17.09 3.33
CA LYS A 34 -1.70 16.79 2.39
C LYS A 34 -0.33 17.13 2.97
N GLU A 35 -0.25 18.22 3.72
CA GLU A 35 0.96 18.66 4.40
C GLU A 35 1.36 17.65 5.48
N SER A 36 0.38 17.10 6.21
CA SER A 36 0.64 16.10 7.24
C SER A 36 1.11 14.76 6.63
N ILE A 37 0.65 14.41 5.43
CA ILE A 37 1.09 13.25 4.63
C ILE A 37 2.52 13.44 4.16
N GLN A 38 2.83 14.58 3.52
CA GLN A 38 4.17 14.89 3.05
C GLN A 38 5.19 14.95 4.19
N LYS A 39 4.83 15.64 5.29
CA LYS A 39 5.70 15.72 6.48
C LYS A 39 6.01 14.33 7.04
N TYR A 40 5.03 13.44 7.09
CA TYR A 40 5.26 12.07 7.54
C TYR A 40 6.16 11.30 6.58
N ALA A 41 5.90 11.35 5.27
CA ALA A 41 6.74 10.68 4.28
C ALA A 41 8.22 11.10 4.41
N ASN A 42 8.46 12.41 4.54
CA ASN A 42 9.79 12.95 4.78
C ASN A 42 10.40 12.46 6.11
N SER A 43 9.61 12.39 7.19
CA SER A 43 10.10 11.92 8.51
C SER A 43 10.50 10.45 8.55
N ILE A 44 10.11 9.68 7.54
CA ILE A 44 10.44 8.28 7.40
C ILE A 44 11.40 8.01 6.24
N ASP A 45 12.03 9.06 5.68
CA ASP A 45 12.93 8.99 4.53
C ASP A 45 12.32 8.33 3.29
N MET A 46 10.99 8.38 3.18
CA MET A 46 10.29 7.97 1.96
C MET A 46 10.30 9.14 0.99
N ASN A 47 10.67 8.88 -0.26
CA ASN A 47 10.74 9.93 -1.26
C ASN A 47 9.36 10.57 -1.46
N SER A 48 9.26 11.89 -1.31
CA SER A 48 7.99 12.61 -1.41
C SER A 48 7.52 12.87 -2.85
N GLN A 49 8.37 12.58 -3.86
CA GLN A 49 7.98 12.62 -5.26
C GLN A 49 7.03 11.46 -5.58
N ASN A 50 6.13 11.64 -6.54
CA ASN A 50 5.16 10.62 -6.97
C ASN A 50 4.27 10.07 -5.85
N ILE A 51 4.00 10.87 -4.80
CA ILE A 51 2.91 10.58 -3.87
C ILE A 51 1.59 10.89 -4.58
N LEU A 52 0.73 9.88 -4.62
CA LEU A 52 -0.63 9.96 -5.11
C LEU A 52 -1.60 9.83 -3.95
N LEU A 53 -2.77 10.41 -4.12
CA LEU A 53 -3.86 10.40 -3.15
C LEU A 53 -5.06 9.71 -3.78
N VAL A 54 -5.84 8.99 -2.97
CA VAL A 54 -7.19 8.59 -3.38
C VAL A 54 -8.02 9.86 -3.57
N LYS A 55 -8.72 9.98 -4.70
CA LYS A 55 -9.36 11.25 -5.10
C LYS A 55 -10.45 11.73 -4.13
N ASP A 56 -11.26 10.81 -3.63
CA ASP A 56 -12.43 11.11 -2.79
C ASP A 56 -12.89 9.88 -2.00
N LYS A 57 -13.87 10.08 -1.12
CA LYS A 57 -14.47 9.02 -0.30
C LYS A 57 -15.08 7.87 -1.11
N ASN A 58 -15.60 8.14 -2.31
CA ASN A 58 -16.22 7.12 -3.16
C ASN A 58 -15.16 6.23 -3.83
N ALA A 59 -13.97 6.78 -4.09
CA ALA A 59 -12.83 6.07 -4.65
C ALA A 59 -12.09 5.19 -3.63
N TYR A 60 -12.23 5.46 -2.32
CA TYR A 60 -11.49 4.74 -1.28
C TYR A 60 -11.71 3.23 -1.28
N LYS A 61 -12.96 2.78 -1.22
CA LYS A 61 -13.27 1.34 -1.16
C LYS A 61 -12.85 0.62 -2.45
N PRO A 62 -13.15 1.13 -3.67
CA PRO A 62 -12.60 0.55 -4.90
C PRO A 62 -11.07 0.47 -4.90
N MET A 63 -10.37 1.53 -4.49
CA MET A 63 -8.90 1.49 -4.43
C MET A 63 -8.39 0.46 -3.43
N LEU A 64 -9.00 0.38 -2.25
CA LEU A 64 -8.63 -0.64 -1.27
C LEU A 64 -8.85 -2.06 -1.81
N GLN A 65 -9.87 -2.28 -2.65
CA GLN A 65 -10.10 -3.56 -3.33
C GLN A 65 -9.01 -3.86 -4.37
N GLU A 66 -8.56 -2.86 -5.13
CA GLU A 66 -7.44 -3.03 -6.06
C GLU A 66 -6.16 -3.46 -5.32
N PHE A 67 -5.94 -2.97 -4.11
CA PHE A 67 -4.87 -3.41 -3.21
C PHE A 67 -5.25 -4.62 -2.34
N GLN A 68 -6.15 -5.48 -2.80
CA GLN A 68 -6.50 -6.75 -2.13
C GLN A 68 -6.94 -6.58 -0.67
N ARG A 69 -7.49 -5.41 -0.32
CA ARG A 69 -7.89 -5.01 1.04
C ARG A 69 -6.77 -5.00 2.07
N SER A 70 -5.52 -4.82 1.62
CA SER A 70 -4.34 -4.78 2.48
C SER A 70 -3.62 -3.43 2.39
N ILE A 71 -2.98 -3.04 3.49
CA ILE A 71 -2.06 -1.90 3.58
C ILE A 71 -0.93 -2.32 4.54
N PRO A 72 0.36 -2.24 4.15
CA PRO A 72 0.84 -1.93 2.81
C PRO A 72 0.64 -3.10 1.83
N GLU A 73 0.56 -2.79 0.55
CA GLU A 73 0.42 -3.71 -0.57
C GLU A 73 0.87 -3.02 -1.86
N ALA A 74 1.14 -3.78 -2.91
CA ALA A 74 1.50 -3.26 -4.22
C ALA A 74 0.57 -3.76 -5.33
N VAL A 75 0.46 -2.94 -6.38
CA VAL A 75 -0.07 -3.32 -7.69
C VAL A 75 1.01 -3.06 -8.72
N LEU A 76 1.20 -4.03 -9.63
CA LEU A 76 2.20 -3.98 -10.67
C LEU A 76 1.52 -4.02 -12.04
N PHE A 77 1.99 -3.17 -12.95
CA PHE A 77 1.59 -3.17 -14.35
C PHE A 77 2.81 -3.35 -15.24
N ASP A 78 2.64 -4.07 -16.34
CA ASP A 78 3.65 -4.16 -17.40
C ASP A 78 3.72 -2.86 -18.23
N SER A 79 4.63 -2.82 -19.20
CA SER A 79 4.83 -1.67 -20.11
C SER A 79 3.63 -1.37 -21.01
N ASN A 80 2.71 -2.32 -21.18
CA ASN A 80 1.46 -2.16 -21.94
C ASN A 80 0.30 -1.69 -21.05
N GLY A 81 0.53 -1.54 -19.75
CA GLY A 81 -0.50 -1.17 -18.78
C GLY A 81 -1.40 -2.34 -18.35
N ASN A 82 -1.03 -3.58 -18.64
CA ASN A 82 -1.73 -4.76 -18.13
C ASN A 82 -1.33 -5.01 -16.69
N ARG A 83 -2.31 -5.33 -15.85
CA ARG A 83 -2.05 -5.74 -14.48
C ARG A 83 -1.38 -7.11 -14.45
N VAL A 84 -0.29 -7.24 -13.71
CA VAL A 84 0.45 -8.49 -13.54
C VAL A 84 0.64 -8.82 -12.06
N THR A 85 0.74 -10.10 -11.74
CA THR A 85 0.95 -10.57 -10.36
C THR A 85 2.41 -10.92 -10.10
N TYR A 86 2.90 -10.54 -8.91
CA TYR A 86 4.17 -11.01 -8.35
C TYR A 86 3.98 -12.19 -7.38
N LYS A 87 2.73 -12.53 -7.05
CA LYS A 87 2.32 -13.61 -6.15
C LYS A 87 2.03 -14.87 -6.96
N SER A 88 2.35 -16.04 -6.42
CA SER A 88 2.03 -17.34 -7.05
C SER A 88 0.57 -17.73 -6.82
N ASN A 89 -0.07 -17.24 -5.75
CA ASN A 89 -1.50 -17.38 -5.50
C ASN A 89 -2.06 -16.19 -4.69
N SER A 90 -3.40 -16.10 -4.58
CA SER A 90 -4.08 -14.98 -3.91
C SER A 90 -3.91 -14.92 -2.38
N GLN A 91 -3.42 -15.98 -1.74
CA GLN A 91 -3.15 -16.04 -0.30
C GLN A 91 -1.71 -15.67 0.05
N ASP A 92 -0.85 -15.53 -0.96
CA ASP A 92 0.55 -15.20 -0.71
C ASP A 92 0.69 -13.79 -0.11
N CYS A 93 1.64 -13.70 0.83
CA CYS A 93 1.96 -12.45 1.50
C CYS A 93 2.65 -11.47 0.53
N ASN A 94 2.49 -10.17 0.80
CA ASN A 94 3.18 -9.11 0.09
C ASN A 94 4.72 -9.17 0.21
N ALA A 95 5.25 -9.99 1.12
CA ALA A 95 6.68 -10.25 1.27
C ALA A 95 7.36 -10.79 -0.02
N GLY A 96 6.59 -11.35 -0.96
CA GLY A 96 7.12 -11.73 -2.28
C GLY A 96 7.80 -10.57 -3.03
N LEU A 97 7.35 -9.32 -2.82
CA LEU A 97 7.92 -8.13 -3.47
C LEU A 97 9.42 -7.94 -3.19
N PHE A 98 9.90 -8.29 -1.99
CA PHE A 98 11.32 -8.17 -1.65
C PHE A 98 12.21 -9.00 -2.57
N ALA A 99 11.72 -10.16 -3.03
CA ALA A 99 12.44 -11.03 -3.94
C ALA A 99 12.14 -10.73 -5.42
N THR A 100 10.94 -10.24 -5.73
CA THR A 100 10.52 -9.99 -7.12
C THR A 100 11.17 -8.74 -7.70
N ILE A 101 11.10 -7.61 -6.99
CA ILE A 101 11.56 -6.30 -7.53
C ILE A 101 13.02 -6.36 -8.03
N PRO A 102 13.99 -6.93 -7.29
CA PRO A 102 15.38 -6.99 -7.75
C PRO A 102 15.63 -7.92 -8.94
N LYS A 103 14.68 -8.81 -9.26
CA LYS A 103 14.79 -9.79 -10.36
C LYS A 103 14.02 -9.37 -11.62
N LEU A 104 13.32 -8.24 -11.57
CA LEU A 104 12.65 -7.70 -12.76
C LEU A 104 13.71 -7.29 -13.79
N THR A 105 13.42 -7.61 -15.05
CA THR A 105 14.14 -7.23 -16.26
C THR A 105 13.09 -6.82 -17.31
N PRO A 106 13.45 -6.12 -18.39
CA PRO A 106 12.48 -5.74 -19.44
C PRO A 106 11.80 -6.95 -20.11
N ASN A 107 12.43 -8.13 -20.01
CA ASN A 107 11.92 -9.38 -20.57
C ASN A 107 11.21 -10.27 -19.54
N THR A 108 11.09 -9.84 -18.28
CA THR A 108 10.43 -10.63 -17.25
C THR A 108 8.97 -10.82 -17.59
N LYS A 109 8.55 -12.08 -17.75
CA LYS A 109 7.15 -12.44 -17.99
C LYS A 109 6.50 -12.76 -16.66
N LEU A 110 5.57 -11.90 -16.25
CA LEU A 110 4.70 -12.14 -15.11
C LEU A 110 3.32 -12.55 -15.61
N GLU A 111 2.62 -13.34 -14.79
CA GLU A 111 1.25 -13.74 -15.12
C GLU A 111 0.33 -12.53 -15.06
N GLN A 112 -0.55 -12.42 -16.06
CA GLN A 112 -1.57 -11.38 -16.07
C GLN A 112 -2.60 -11.67 -14.97
N GLN A 113 -2.97 -10.62 -14.23
CA GLN A 113 -3.98 -10.69 -13.20
C GLN A 113 -5.25 -9.98 -13.65
N SER A 114 -6.41 -10.50 -13.27
CA SER A 114 -7.67 -9.77 -13.44
C SER A 114 -7.68 -8.47 -12.61
N GLY A 115 -8.39 -7.46 -13.12
CA GLY A 115 -8.52 -6.16 -12.48
C GLY A 115 -8.47 -5.04 -13.50
N LYS A 116 -8.40 -3.81 -13.00
CA LYS A 116 -8.24 -2.63 -13.83
C LYS A 116 -6.91 -2.65 -14.58
N ASN A 117 -6.90 -2.12 -15.80
CA ASN A 117 -5.64 -1.73 -16.46
C ASN A 117 -5.09 -0.44 -15.82
N LEU A 118 -3.89 -0.04 -16.22
CA LEU A 118 -3.20 1.13 -15.67
C LEU A 118 -4.03 2.41 -15.73
N ASN A 119 -4.69 2.68 -16.86
CA ASN A 119 -5.49 3.89 -17.04
C ASN A 119 -6.68 3.89 -16.07
N ASP A 120 -7.49 2.83 -16.10
CA ASP A 120 -8.68 2.67 -15.24
C ASP A 120 -8.32 2.69 -13.74
N PHE A 121 -7.13 2.19 -13.39
CA PHE A 121 -6.60 2.22 -12.03
C PHE A 121 -6.31 3.67 -11.58
N THR A 122 -5.65 4.46 -12.44
CA THR A 122 -5.26 5.84 -12.13
C THR A 122 -6.43 6.84 -12.09
N GLU A 123 -7.60 6.51 -12.67
CA GLU A 123 -8.81 7.37 -12.63
C GLU A 123 -9.33 7.68 -11.21
N ASN A 124 -8.95 6.86 -10.24
CA ASN A 124 -9.32 7.01 -8.83
C ASN A 124 -8.25 7.73 -8.00
N LEU A 125 -7.19 8.20 -8.66
CA LEU A 125 -6.05 8.83 -8.03
C LEU A 125 -5.87 10.27 -8.51
N VAL A 126 -5.34 11.11 -7.62
CA VAL A 126 -4.88 12.46 -7.92
C VAL A 126 -3.49 12.65 -7.34
N ASN A 127 -2.72 13.60 -7.88
CA ASN A 127 -1.48 14.00 -7.24
C ASN A 127 -1.75 14.94 -6.04
N LEU A 128 -0.69 15.34 -5.34
CA LEU A 128 -0.77 16.28 -4.21
C LEU A 128 -1.40 17.64 -4.57
N ASN A 129 -1.39 18.03 -5.84
CA ASN A 129 -2.02 19.27 -6.33
C ASN A 129 -3.48 19.08 -6.76
N ASN A 130 -4.10 17.91 -6.49
CA ASN A 130 -5.45 17.52 -6.96
C ASN A 130 -5.58 17.36 -8.48
N ASN A 131 -4.48 17.32 -9.22
CA ASN A 131 -4.54 17.06 -10.65
C ASN A 131 -4.73 15.55 -10.88
N LYS A 132 -5.48 15.21 -11.93
CA LYS A 132 -5.60 13.83 -12.39
C LYS A 132 -4.22 13.25 -12.72
N VAL A 133 -4.08 11.95 -12.49
CA VAL A 133 -2.88 11.20 -12.85
C VAL A 133 -3.00 10.79 -14.31
N GLU A 134 -2.31 11.52 -15.18
CA GLU A 134 -2.32 11.32 -16.63
C GLU A 134 -0.88 11.36 -17.16
N ASN A 135 -0.65 10.78 -18.34
CA ASN A 135 0.65 10.83 -19.04
C ASN A 135 1.83 10.34 -18.20
N LEU A 136 1.69 9.17 -17.58
CA LEU A 136 2.79 8.55 -16.85
C LEU A 136 4.01 8.37 -17.77
N PRO A 137 5.24 8.68 -17.31
CA PRO A 137 6.46 8.44 -18.08
C PRO A 137 6.55 6.96 -18.47
N LYS A 138 7.02 6.71 -19.70
CA LYS A 138 7.24 5.36 -20.21
C LYS A 138 8.17 4.59 -19.27
N ALA A 139 7.73 3.41 -18.84
CA ALA A 139 8.48 2.49 -18.01
C ALA A 139 8.26 1.04 -18.48
N ASP A 140 9.18 0.15 -18.10
CA ASP A 140 9.03 -1.28 -18.35
C ASP A 140 8.00 -1.89 -17.40
N PHE A 141 7.93 -1.35 -16.18
CA PHE A 141 6.90 -1.66 -15.19
C PHE A 141 6.45 -0.41 -14.43
N TYR A 142 5.18 -0.40 -14.02
CA TYR A 142 4.63 0.61 -13.11
C TYR A 142 4.29 -0.05 -11.78
N LEU A 143 4.96 0.38 -10.71
CA LEU A 143 4.79 -0.16 -9.36
C LEU A 143 4.06 0.86 -8.49
N PHE A 144 2.83 0.54 -8.11
CA PHE A 144 2.05 1.34 -7.17
C PHE A 144 2.11 0.69 -5.79
N LEU A 145 2.61 1.43 -4.80
CA LEU A 145 2.72 0.99 -3.41
C LEU A 145 1.69 1.75 -2.58
N ASN A 146 0.72 1.06 -1.97
CA ASN A 146 -0.16 1.74 -1.03
C ASN A 146 0.46 1.84 0.36
N TRP A 147 0.10 2.89 1.07
CA TRP A 147 0.57 3.13 2.42
C TRP A 147 -0.40 4.05 3.16
N ALA A 148 -0.33 4.06 4.48
CA ALA A 148 -1.06 5.02 5.30
C ALA A 148 -0.26 5.32 6.56
N LYS A 149 -0.33 6.55 7.06
CA LYS A 149 0.39 6.99 8.26
C LYS A 149 0.08 6.12 9.47
N PHE A 150 -1.18 5.70 9.59
CA PHE A 150 -1.63 4.85 10.68
C PHE A 150 -1.01 3.44 10.68
N MET A 151 -0.32 3.02 9.60
CA MET A 151 0.40 1.74 9.55
C MET A 151 1.77 1.74 10.25
N GLY A 152 2.25 2.91 10.71
CA GLY A 152 3.44 3.01 11.53
C GLY A 152 4.72 2.49 10.84
N LYS A 153 5.47 1.63 11.52
CA LYS A 153 6.78 1.11 11.07
C LYS A 153 6.70 0.29 9.78
N LEU A 154 5.55 -0.28 9.45
CA LEU A 154 5.38 -1.01 8.19
C LEU A 154 5.71 -0.15 6.97
N ASN A 155 5.49 1.17 7.04
CA ASN A 155 5.89 2.09 5.98
C ASN A 155 7.42 2.14 5.79
N LYS A 156 8.19 2.08 6.89
CA LYS A 156 9.66 2.06 6.85
C LYS A 156 10.23 0.72 6.43
N ASP A 157 9.59 -0.36 6.88
CA ASP A 157 10.11 -1.73 6.73
C ASP A 157 9.70 -2.35 5.38
N HIS A 158 8.61 -1.87 4.77
CA HIS A 158 8.10 -2.40 3.50
C HIS A 158 8.13 -1.34 2.41
N VAL A 159 7.27 -0.32 2.50
CA VAL A 159 7.03 0.63 1.40
C VAL A 159 8.33 1.34 0.98
N ARG A 160 9.08 1.88 1.95
CA ARG A 160 10.38 2.51 1.69
C ARG A 160 11.38 1.51 1.08
N ILE A 161 11.46 0.30 1.63
CA ILE A 161 12.39 -0.72 1.13
C ILE A 161 12.04 -1.14 -0.30
N TRP A 162 10.76 -1.35 -0.62
CA TRP A 162 10.32 -1.70 -1.98
C TRP A 162 10.63 -0.58 -2.98
N GLU A 163 10.43 0.68 -2.59
CA GLU A 163 10.87 1.83 -3.39
C GLU A 163 12.40 1.81 -3.62
N GLU A 164 13.20 1.57 -2.59
CA GLU A 164 14.65 1.48 -2.70
C GLU A 164 15.10 0.34 -3.60
N LEU A 165 14.50 -0.84 -3.46
CA LEU A 165 14.78 -1.98 -4.33
C LEU A 165 14.47 -1.66 -5.79
N ALA A 166 13.35 -0.99 -6.06
CA ALA A 166 12.97 -0.61 -7.43
C ALA A 166 13.92 0.44 -8.01
N LYS A 167 14.32 1.45 -7.23
CA LYS A 167 15.28 2.48 -7.63
C LYS A 167 16.70 1.92 -7.86
N ASN A 168 17.06 0.89 -7.11
CA ASN A 168 18.38 0.27 -7.16
C ASN A 168 18.48 -0.83 -8.23
N ASN A 169 17.36 -1.33 -8.75
CA ASN A 169 17.37 -2.20 -9.92
C ASN A 169 17.84 -1.40 -11.15
N LYS A 170 18.98 -1.78 -11.73
CA LYS A 170 19.59 -1.11 -12.89
C LYS A 170 19.30 -1.81 -14.22
N ASP A 171 18.71 -2.99 -14.18
CA ASP A 171 18.44 -3.80 -15.37
C ASP A 171 17.12 -3.41 -16.04
N VAL A 172 16.23 -2.70 -15.32
CA VAL A 172 14.88 -2.37 -15.76
C VAL A 172 14.44 -0.99 -15.27
N ASN A 173 13.64 -0.30 -16.07
CA ASN A 173 13.04 0.97 -15.67
C ASN A 173 11.69 0.73 -14.98
N ILE A 174 11.63 0.94 -13.65
CA ILE A 174 10.42 0.80 -12.84
C ILE A 174 9.93 2.19 -12.40
N ALA A 175 8.76 2.61 -12.88
CA ALA A 175 8.13 3.83 -12.39
C ALA A 175 7.37 3.54 -11.09
N VAL A 176 7.83 4.13 -9.98
CA VAL A 176 7.25 3.92 -8.64
C VAL A 176 6.34 5.08 -8.25
N TYR A 177 5.13 4.74 -7.80
CA TYR A 177 4.14 5.67 -7.25
C TYR A 177 3.70 5.20 -5.87
N LYS A 178 3.58 6.13 -4.92
CA LYS A 178 3.15 5.83 -3.54
C LYS A 178 1.74 6.35 -3.31
N VAL A 179 0.77 5.45 -3.24
CA VAL A 179 -0.65 5.78 -3.07
C VAL A 179 -0.96 5.88 -1.58
N ASN A 180 -1.18 7.09 -1.08
CA ASN A 180 -1.61 7.29 0.29
C ASN A 180 -3.10 6.94 0.45
N MET A 181 -3.39 6.15 1.48
CA MET A 181 -4.72 5.64 1.85
C MET A 181 -5.24 6.25 3.16
N ASP A 182 -4.65 7.34 3.67
CA ASP A 182 -5.25 8.04 4.80
C ASP A 182 -6.52 8.78 4.35
N PHE A 183 -7.46 8.97 5.27
CA PHE A 183 -8.65 9.76 5.01
C PHE A 183 -8.26 11.23 4.92
N LEU A 184 -8.69 11.93 3.88
CA LEU A 184 -8.35 13.34 3.68
C LEU A 184 -9.42 14.27 4.23
N ASP A 185 -8.99 15.40 4.78
CA ASP A 185 -9.84 16.50 5.24
C ASP A 185 -10.73 17.07 4.11
N THR A 186 -10.25 17.03 2.87
CA THR A 186 -10.98 17.46 1.69
C THR A 186 -12.17 16.57 1.30
N TRP A 187 -12.35 15.40 1.94
CA TRP A 187 -13.44 14.47 1.59
C TRP A 187 -14.79 14.80 2.24
N ASP A 188 -14.89 15.89 2.99
CA ASP A 188 -16.09 16.33 3.73
C ASP A 188 -16.72 15.16 4.52
N LEU A 189 -15.88 14.47 5.31
CA LEU A 189 -16.29 13.36 6.15
C LEU A 189 -17.01 13.91 7.38
N LYS A 190 -18.33 14.06 7.27
CA LYS A 190 -19.21 14.57 8.34
C LYS A 190 -19.33 13.62 9.54
N ASP A 191 -18.82 12.40 9.44
CA ASP A 191 -18.92 11.38 10.47
C ASP A 191 -17.56 10.96 11.06
N LYS A 192 -17.45 11.03 12.38
CA LYS A 192 -16.32 10.47 13.17
C LYS A 192 -16.32 8.93 13.22
N ASN A 193 -17.27 8.28 12.54
CA ASN A 193 -17.52 6.84 12.58
C ASN A 193 -17.10 6.10 11.31
N PHE A 194 -16.11 6.61 10.55
CA PHE A 194 -15.41 5.79 9.55
C PHE A 194 -14.53 4.74 10.26
N LYS A 195 -15.19 3.74 10.85
CA LYS A 195 -14.54 2.48 11.17
C LYS A 195 -14.13 1.87 9.84
N MET A 196 -12.84 1.54 9.70
CA MET A 196 -12.36 0.72 8.58
C MET A 196 -13.39 -0.38 8.36
N ILE A 197 -13.89 -0.52 7.14
CA ILE A 197 -14.77 -1.64 6.76
C ILE A 197 -13.90 -2.90 6.81
N THR A 198 -13.65 -3.39 8.02
CA THR A 198 -13.06 -4.69 8.30
C THR A 198 -14.22 -5.64 8.48
N LYS A 199 -14.74 -6.12 7.35
CA LYS A 199 -15.44 -7.40 7.25
C LYS A 199 -14.89 -8.14 6.04
#